data_AF-A0A7I4YX66-F1
#
_entry.id   AF-A0A7I4YX66-F1
#
_cell.length_a   1.000
_cell.length_b   1.000
_cell.length_c   1.000
_cell.angle_alpha   90.00
_cell.angle_beta   90.00
_cell.angle_gamma   90.00
#
_symmetry.space_group_name_H-M   'P 1'
#
loop_
_entity.id
_entity.type
_entity.pdbx_description
1 polymer ?
#
loop_
_entity_poly.entity_id
_entity_poly.type
_entity_poly.pdbx_seq_one_letter_code
_entity_poly.pdbx_strand_id
1 'polypeptide(L)'
;MAVFKKLKKSKDKGAPLPEPEPVKQLDKRVGMENYRDFFTLKNYWKAVDRKRQDSGQMFFSRYLNQNPSNQSLYPKLKNVDAATVNMSCSDTGFETTAAAYLKVFDDVISAVEEKPADVQTACDRLKAVGKMHRTKVSSMQSTSFQAMEEPFMFMVKEILQDRFNEKAEGLFRKFFQFCLKYMVEGYNG
;
A
#
# COMPACT_ATOMS: atom_id res chain seq x y z
N MET A 1 8.25 66.88 8.74
CA MET A 1 6.81 66.58 8.62
C MET A 1 6.63 65.51 7.54
N ALA A 2 6.22 64.30 7.92
CA ALA A 2 5.98 63.19 6.98
C ALA A 2 4.47 63.03 6.79
N VAL A 3 4.03 63.12 5.53
CA VAL A 3 2.62 63.06 5.13
C VAL A 3 2.16 61.61 5.10
N PHE A 4 1.26 61.25 6.02
CA PHE A 4 0.60 59.94 6.05
C PHE A 4 -0.36 59.79 4.86
N LYS A 5 -0.05 58.87 3.95
CA LYS A 5 -0.93 58.49 2.84
C LYS A 5 -2.00 57.52 3.35
N LYS A 6 -3.24 58.00 3.52
CA LYS A 6 -4.42 57.16 3.82
C LYS A 6 -4.61 56.10 2.72
N LEU A 7 -4.56 54.81 3.08
CA LEU A 7 -5.04 53.74 2.21
C LEU A 7 -6.57 53.85 2.06
N LYS A 8 -7.05 53.98 0.82
CA LYS A 8 -8.46 53.84 0.46
C LYS A 8 -8.87 52.38 0.68
N LYS A 9 -9.84 52.16 1.57
CA LYS A 9 -10.48 50.86 1.80
C LYS A 9 -11.36 50.53 0.59
N SER A 10 -10.82 49.77 -0.37
CA SER A 10 -11.61 49.16 -1.44
C SER A 10 -12.50 48.09 -0.82
N LYS A 11 -13.82 48.28 -0.93
CA LYS A 11 -14.85 47.37 -0.45
C LYS A 11 -15.28 46.52 -1.65
N ASP A 12 -14.42 45.58 -2.04
CA ASP A 12 -14.76 44.59 -3.04
C ASP A 12 -15.60 43.50 -2.38
N LYS A 13 -16.92 43.72 -2.37
CA LYS A 13 -17.93 42.75 -1.95
C LYS A 13 -18.47 42.08 -3.20
N GLY A 14 -18.05 40.84 -3.47
CA GLY A 14 -18.79 40.00 -4.42
C GLY A 14 -18.01 39.02 -5.26
N ALA A 15 -16.81 38.55 -4.86
CA ALA A 15 -16.31 37.30 -5.45
C ALA A 15 -17.20 36.16 -4.93
N PRO A 16 -17.89 35.39 -5.79
CA PRO A 16 -18.56 34.16 -5.36
C PRO A 16 -17.49 33.27 -4.73
N LEU A 17 -17.78 32.76 -3.52
CA LEU A 17 -16.96 31.68 -2.99
C LEU A 17 -16.97 30.56 -4.03
N PRO A 18 -15.80 30.02 -4.43
CA PRO A 18 -15.78 28.91 -5.37
C PRO A 18 -16.69 27.80 -4.84
N GLU A 19 -17.53 27.24 -5.72
CA GLU A 19 -18.42 26.14 -5.34
C GLU A 19 -17.58 25.04 -4.66
N PRO A 20 -18.03 24.52 -3.51
CA PRO A 20 -17.28 23.48 -2.82
C PRO A 20 -17.12 22.30 -3.79
N GLU A 21 -15.86 21.92 -4.06
CA GLU A 21 -15.59 20.77 -4.91
C GLU A 21 -16.42 19.57 -4.45
N PRO A 22 -17.04 18.81 -5.38
CA PRO A 22 -17.81 17.63 -5.02
C PRO A 22 -16.97 16.73 -4.12
N VAL A 23 -17.52 16.34 -2.96
CA VAL A 23 -16.83 15.44 -2.04
C VAL A 23 -16.46 14.18 -2.82
N LYS A 24 -15.16 13.92 -2.96
CA LYS A 24 -14.67 12.72 -3.66
C LYS A 24 -15.28 11.49 -3.00
N GLN A 25 -16.08 10.76 -3.76
CA GLN A 25 -16.63 9.49 -3.31
C GLN A 25 -15.56 8.41 -3.37
N LEU A 26 -15.55 7.53 -2.38
CA LEU A 26 -14.72 6.34 -2.37
C LEU A 26 -15.61 5.13 -2.60
N ASP A 27 -15.20 4.26 -3.51
CA ASP A 27 -15.85 3.00 -3.77
C ASP A 27 -15.86 2.14 -2.50
N LYS A 28 -17.05 1.66 -2.13
CA LYS A 28 -17.26 0.83 -0.93
C LYS A 28 -16.40 -0.44 -0.93
N ARG A 29 -15.97 -0.92 -2.09
CA ARG A 29 -15.09 -2.09 -2.25
C ARG A 29 -13.76 -1.93 -1.51
N VAL A 30 -13.27 -0.70 -1.33
CA VAL A 30 -11.99 -0.42 -0.64
C VAL A 30 -12.06 -0.71 0.87
N GLY A 31 -13.27 -0.80 1.45
CA GLY A 31 -13.46 -1.12 2.87
C GLY A 31 -13.16 0.04 3.84
N MET A 32 -12.96 1.26 3.31
CA MET A 32 -12.83 2.49 4.11
C MET A 32 -14.10 3.31 4.03
N GLU A 33 -14.37 4.13 5.06
CA GLU A 33 -15.66 4.84 5.18
C GLU A 33 -15.81 5.96 4.16
N ASN A 34 -14.71 6.63 3.84
CA ASN A 34 -14.72 7.81 2.98
C ASN A 34 -13.34 8.04 2.34
N TYR A 35 -13.30 8.92 1.34
CA TYR A 35 -12.06 9.26 0.65
C TYR A 35 -11.01 9.92 1.55
N ARG A 36 -11.41 10.60 2.64
CA ARG A 36 -10.46 11.23 3.59
C ARG A 36 -9.63 10.18 4.32
N ASP A 37 -10.22 9.05 4.66
CA ASP A 37 -9.50 7.92 5.26
C ASP A 37 -8.49 7.31 4.28
N PHE A 38 -8.90 7.09 3.02
CA PHE A 38 -7.98 6.66 1.97
C PHE A 38 -6.83 7.66 1.76
N PHE A 39 -7.14 8.96 1.71
CA PHE A 39 -6.12 10.00 1.58
C PHE A 39 -5.16 10.01 2.78
N THR A 40 -5.65 9.72 3.98
CA THR A 40 -4.82 9.57 5.19
C THR A 40 -3.89 8.36 5.08
N LEU A 41 -4.40 7.20 4.66
CA LEU A 41 -3.59 6.02 4.37
C LEU A 41 -2.49 6.33 3.35
N LYS A 42 -2.85 6.98 2.24
CA LYS A 42 -1.88 7.38 1.22
C LYS A 42 -0.77 8.27 1.79
N ASN A 43 -1.11 9.21 2.67
CA ASN A 43 -0.10 10.08 3.30
C ASN A 43 0.85 9.30 4.21
N TYR A 44 0.36 8.27 4.92
CA TYR A 44 1.24 7.35 5.62
C TYR A 44 2.09 6.52 4.64
N TRP A 45 1.50 6.02 3.56
CA TRP A 45 2.20 5.24 2.55
C TRP A 45 3.37 6.00 1.91
N LYS A 46 3.28 7.33 1.76
CA LYS A 46 4.43 8.14 1.30
C LYS A 46 5.70 7.95 2.14
N ALA A 47 5.59 7.58 3.42
CA ALA A 47 6.76 7.27 4.24
C ALA A 47 7.38 5.91 3.86
N VAL A 48 6.55 4.91 3.61
CA VAL A 48 6.94 3.59 3.06
C VAL A 48 7.61 3.78 1.71
N ASP A 49 7.00 4.59 0.85
CA ASP A 49 7.47 4.82 -0.50
C ASP A 49 8.84 5.52 -0.57
N ARG A 50 9.10 6.46 0.36
CA ARG A 50 10.42 7.10 0.49
C ARG A 50 11.54 6.13 0.89
N LYS A 51 11.19 5.01 1.53
CA LYS A 51 12.12 3.95 1.95
C LYS A 51 11.77 2.64 1.25
N ARG A 52 11.46 2.70 -0.04
CA ARG A 52 10.88 1.58 -0.80
C ARG A 52 11.70 0.30 -0.73
N GLN A 53 13.02 0.40 -0.90
CA GLN A 53 13.92 -0.76 -0.85
C GLN A 53 13.88 -1.43 0.53
N ASP A 54 14.19 -0.67 1.58
CA ASP A 54 14.16 -1.13 2.97
C ASP A 54 12.80 -1.72 3.35
N SER A 55 11.72 -1.06 2.95
CA SER A 55 10.34 -1.51 3.22
C SER A 55 10.05 -2.85 2.56
N GLY A 56 10.43 -3.00 1.29
CA GLY A 56 10.23 -4.26 0.57
C GLY A 56 11.04 -5.40 1.18
N GLN A 57 12.31 -5.16 1.47
CA GLN A 57 13.20 -6.16 2.06
C GLN A 57 12.78 -6.52 3.49
N MET A 58 12.35 -5.56 4.31
CA MET A 58 11.83 -5.80 5.65
C MET A 58 10.55 -6.64 5.63
N PHE A 59 9.60 -6.26 4.77
CA PHE A 59 8.37 -7.04 4.60
C PHE A 59 8.68 -8.47 4.17
N PHE A 60 9.50 -8.64 3.12
CA PHE A 60 9.72 -9.94 2.52
C PHE A 60 10.59 -10.86 3.39
N SER A 61 11.64 -10.34 4.03
CA SER A 61 12.43 -11.11 5.00
C SER A 61 11.58 -11.58 6.18
N ARG A 62 10.72 -10.70 6.73
CA ARG A 62 9.83 -11.06 7.83
C ARG A 62 8.85 -12.16 7.44
N TYR A 63 8.30 -12.10 6.23
CA TYR A 63 7.41 -13.13 5.69
C TYR A 63 8.12 -14.48 5.54
N LEU A 64 9.34 -14.49 4.99
CA LEU A 64 10.15 -15.71 4.85
C LEU A 64 10.52 -16.30 6.21
N ASN A 65 10.96 -15.48 7.17
CA ASN A 65 11.34 -15.96 8.51
C ASN A 65 10.15 -16.61 9.26
N GLN A 66 8.92 -16.12 9.01
CA GLN A 66 7.70 -16.71 9.57
C GLN A 66 7.23 -17.95 8.81
N ASN A 67 7.65 -18.10 7.55
CA ASN A 67 7.23 -19.20 6.67
C ASN A 67 8.43 -19.74 5.86
N PRO A 68 9.47 -20.33 6.49
CA PRO A 68 10.71 -20.66 5.78
C PRO A 68 10.51 -21.67 4.63
N SER A 69 9.50 -22.54 4.76
CA SER A 69 9.09 -23.48 3.69
C SER A 69 8.74 -22.79 2.38
N ASN A 70 8.30 -21.53 2.43
CA ASN A 70 7.87 -20.77 1.26
C ASN A 70 9.04 -20.33 0.39
N GLN A 71 10.30 -20.43 0.85
CA GLN A 71 11.48 -20.17 0.02
C GLN A 71 11.44 -20.98 -1.30
N SER A 72 11.00 -22.23 -1.22
CA SER A 72 10.90 -23.15 -2.35
C SER A 72 9.96 -22.65 -3.46
N LEU A 73 9.05 -21.73 -3.14
CA LEU A 73 8.12 -21.10 -4.08
C LEU A 73 8.80 -20.02 -4.94
N TYR A 74 10.02 -19.61 -4.58
CA TYR A 74 10.76 -18.54 -5.24
C TYR A 74 12.07 -19.07 -5.83
N PRO A 75 12.09 -19.45 -7.13
CA PRO A 75 13.30 -19.99 -7.78
C PRO A 75 14.53 -19.08 -7.69
N LYS A 76 14.31 -17.76 -7.55
CA LYS A 76 15.37 -16.76 -7.41
C LYS A 76 16.06 -16.77 -6.04
N LEU A 77 15.49 -17.42 -5.02
CA LEU A 77 15.99 -17.39 -3.63
C LEU A 77 16.82 -18.62 -3.26
N LYS A 78 17.35 -19.36 -4.23
CA LYS A 78 18.12 -20.59 -3.98
C LYS A 78 19.35 -20.40 -3.08
N ASN A 79 19.88 -19.17 -2.98
CA ASN A 79 21.06 -18.83 -2.18
C ASN A 79 20.73 -18.09 -0.87
N VAL A 80 19.44 -17.92 -0.56
CA VAL A 80 18.97 -17.10 0.56
C VAL A 80 18.43 -18.04 1.63
N ASP A 81 19.00 -18.02 2.84
CA ASP A 81 18.40 -18.77 3.95
C ASP A 81 17.14 -18.04 4.46
N ALA A 82 15.97 -18.59 4.13
CA ALA A 82 14.68 -17.99 4.49
C ALA A 82 14.38 -17.98 5.99
N ALA A 83 15.10 -18.74 6.82
CA ALA A 83 14.91 -18.71 8.27
C ALA A 83 15.66 -17.54 8.94
N THR A 84 16.71 -17.02 8.28
CA THR A 84 17.63 -16.04 8.88
C THR A 84 17.79 -14.76 8.05
N VAL A 85 17.23 -14.71 6.84
CA VAL A 85 17.29 -13.54 5.97
C VAL A 85 16.74 -12.31 6.67
N ASN A 86 17.35 -11.17 6.41
CA ASN A 86 16.95 -9.88 6.97
C ASN A 86 17.03 -8.80 5.89
N MET A 87 16.72 -7.56 6.28
CA MET A 87 16.68 -6.45 5.34
C MET A 87 18.04 -6.03 4.77
N SER A 88 19.17 -6.47 5.33
CA SER A 88 20.50 -6.18 4.78
C SER A 88 20.95 -7.20 3.73
N CYS A 89 20.08 -8.12 3.31
CA CYS A 89 20.38 -9.08 2.26
C CYS A 89 20.52 -8.40 0.89
N SER A 90 21.71 -8.52 0.30
CA SER A 90 22.06 -7.95 -1.02
C SER A 90 21.95 -8.97 -2.18
N ASP A 91 21.30 -10.12 -1.96
CA ASP A 91 21.03 -11.07 -3.04
C ASP A 91 20.05 -10.45 -4.04
N THR A 92 20.47 -10.32 -5.31
CA THR A 92 19.65 -9.67 -6.35
C THR A 92 18.29 -10.35 -6.56
N GLY A 93 18.22 -11.68 -6.36
CA GLY A 93 16.98 -12.43 -6.43
C GLY A 93 16.00 -12.04 -5.33
N PHE A 94 16.51 -11.90 -4.11
CA PHE A 94 15.77 -11.38 -2.95
C PHE A 94 15.31 -9.94 -3.17
N GLU A 95 16.21 -9.03 -3.52
CA GLU A 95 15.90 -7.61 -3.74
C GLU A 95 14.81 -7.42 -4.81
N THR A 96 14.96 -8.13 -5.93
CA THR A 96 13.99 -8.06 -7.03
C THR A 96 12.61 -8.57 -6.61
N THR A 97 12.57 -9.65 -5.83
CA THR A 97 11.30 -10.25 -5.38
C THR A 97 10.62 -9.37 -4.34
N ALA A 98 11.38 -8.87 -3.37
CA ALA A 98 10.92 -7.93 -2.36
C ALA A 98 10.34 -6.64 -2.97
N ALA A 99 11.03 -6.07 -3.96
CA ALA A 99 10.56 -4.88 -4.67
C ALA A 99 9.26 -5.14 -5.45
N ALA A 100 9.13 -6.31 -6.09
CA ALA A 100 7.92 -6.68 -6.84
C ALA A 100 6.69 -6.77 -5.92
N TYR A 101 6.84 -7.33 -4.72
CA TYR A 101 5.77 -7.43 -3.73
C TYR A 101 5.30 -6.04 -3.28
N LEU A 102 6.23 -5.14 -2.94
CA LEU A 102 5.86 -3.80 -2.51
C LEU A 102 5.22 -2.98 -3.63
N LYS A 103 5.68 -3.14 -4.88
CA LYS A 103 5.15 -2.45 -6.05
C LYS A 103 3.66 -2.76 -6.29
N VAL A 104 3.19 -3.97 -5.97
CA VAL A 104 1.76 -4.31 -6.10
C VAL A 104 0.90 -3.37 -5.25
N PHE A 105 1.29 -3.13 -4.01
CA PHE A 105 0.55 -2.23 -3.12
C PHE A 105 0.59 -0.77 -3.61
N ASP A 106 1.74 -0.32 -4.10
CA ASP A 106 1.92 1.03 -4.66
C ASP A 106 1.05 1.28 -5.89
N ASP A 107 1.03 0.32 -6.83
CA ASP A 107 0.19 0.37 -8.03
C ASP A 107 -1.31 0.38 -7.67
N VAL A 108 -1.71 -0.36 -6.62
CA VAL A 108 -3.10 -0.40 -6.15
C VAL A 108 -3.50 0.92 -5.51
N ILE A 109 -2.67 1.51 -4.65
CA ILE A 109 -2.93 2.83 -4.06
C ILE A 109 -3.06 3.89 -5.16
N SER A 110 -2.15 3.87 -6.14
CA SER A 110 -2.18 4.80 -7.28
C SER A 110 -3.47 4.65 -8.10
N ALA A 111 -3.90 3.41 -8.38
CA ALA A 111 -5.13 3.16 -9.12
C ALA A 111 -6.40 3.62 -8.37
N VAL A 112 -6.44 3.43 -7.04
CA VAL A 112 -7.56 3.95 -6.22
C VAL A 112 -7.54 5.47 -6.15
N GLU A 113 -6.36 6.11 -6.12
CA GLU A 113 -6.26 7.57 -6.16
C GLU A 113 -6.74 8.17 -7.49
N GLU A 114 -6.40 7.53 -8.61
CA GLU A 114 -6.78 7.99 -9.95
C GLU A 114 -8.30 7.98 -10.14
N LYS A 115 -8.97 6.91 -9.70
CA LYS A 115 -10.42 6.71 -9.83
C LYS A 115 -11.05 6.22 -8.53
N PRO A 116 -11.20 7.10 -7.52
CA PRO A 116 -11.66 6.67 -6.19
C PRO A 116 -13.10 6.17 -6.17
N ALA A 117 -13.95 6.63 -7.09
CA ALA A 117 -15.34 6.18 -7.20
C ALA A 117 -15.52 4.89 -8.03
N ASP A 118 -14.48 4.45 -8.76
CA ASP A 118 -14.48 3.19 -9.50
C ASP A 118 -13.10 2.53 -9.44
N VAL A 119 -12.95 1.63 -8.49
CA VAL A 119 -11.69 0.94 -8.23
C VAL A 119 -11.53 -0.35 -9.04
N GLN A 120 -12.27 -0.52 -10.14
CA GLN A 120 -12.20 -1.73 -10.96
C GLN A 120 -10.77 -2.02 -11.45
N THR A 121 -10.04 -1.00 -11.89
CA THR A 121 -8.63 -1.13 -12.30
C THR A 121 -7.75 -1.71 -11.17
N ALA A 122 -7.97 -1.29 -9.92
CA ALA A 122 -7.24 -1.83 -8.78
C ALA A 122 -7.63 -3.29 -8.50
N CYS A 123 -8.92 -3.61 -8.60
CA CYS A 123 -9.43 -4.98 -8.44
C CYS A 123 -8.86 -5.93 -9.50
N ASP A 124 -8.84 -5.50 -10.77
CA ASP A 124 -8.33 -6.31 -11.89
C ASP A 124 -6.84 -6.59 -11.76
N ARG A 125 -6.06 -5.59 -11.30
CA ARG A 125 -4.63 -5.78 -10.99
C ARG A 125 -4.41 -6.83 -9.91
N LEU A 126 -5.15 -6.75 -8.80
CA LEU A 126 -5.07 -7.73 -7.71
C LEU A 126 -5.48 -9.13 -8.18
N LYS A 127 -6.55 -9.23 -8.97
CA LYS A 127 -6.98 -10.51 -9.56
C LYS A 127 -5.93 -11.11 -10.49
N ALA A 128 -5.28 -10.27 -11.30
CA ALA A 128 -4.18 -10.70 -12.17
C ALA A 128 -2.99 -11.24 -11.36
N VAL A 129 -2.67 -10.62 -10.22
CA VAL A 129 -1.64 -11.13 -9.30
C VAL A 129 -2.04 -12.49 -8.73
N GLY A 130 -3.28 -12.66 -8.28
CA GLY A 130 -3.81 -13.95 -7.81
C GLY A 130 -3.70 -15.06 -8.87
N LYS A 131 -4.19 -14.77 -10.09
CA LYS A 131 -4.13 -15.69 -11.23
C LYS A 131 -2.69 -16.06 -11.61
N MET A 132 -1.77 -15.10 -11.52
CA MET A 132 -0.36 -15.32 -11.77
C MET A 132 0.23 -16.32 -10.76
N HIS A 133 -0.08 -16.17 -9.47
CA HIS A 133 0.39 -17.11 -8.45
C HIS A 133 -0.19 -18.51 -8.65
N ARG A 134 -1.49 -18.63 -8.97
CA ARG A 134 -2.13 -19.92 -9.29
C ARG A 134 -1.42 -20.65 -10.43
N THR A 135 -0.99 -19.92 -11.45
CA THR A 135 -0.41 -20.50 -12.68
C THR A 135 1.09 -20.75 -12.59
N LYS A 136 1.82 -19.95 -11.80
CA LYS A 136 3.30 -19.98 -11.77
C LYS A 136 3.90 -20.54 -10.49
N VAL A 137 3.13 -20.62 -9.41
CA VAL A 137 3.62 -21.06 -8.10
C VAL A 137 2.93 -22.36 -7.72
N SER A 138 3.49 -23.47 -8.22
CA SER A 138 3.00 -24.82 -7.91
C SER A 138 2.95 -25.03 -6.40
N SER A 139 1.87 -25.65 -5.90
CA SER A 139 1.69 -26.04 -4.50
C SER A 139 1.42 -24.90 -3.50
N MET A 140 1.35 -23.63 -3.94
CA MET A 140 0.86 -22.55 -3.08
C MET A 140 -0.63 -22.76 -2.76
N GLN A 141 -1.07 -22.40 -1.55
CA GLN A 141 -2.49 -22.41 -1.17
C GLN A 141 -3.05 -20.99 -1.16
N SER A 142 -4.36 -20.83 -1.34
CA SER A 142 -5.00 -19.50 -1.29
C SER A 142 -4.84 -18.84 0.10
N THR A 143 -4.75 -19.64 1.16
CA THR A 143 -4.47 -19.17 2.53
C THR A 143 -3.06 -18.60 2.69
N SER A 144 -2.12 -18.89 1.79
CA SER A 144 -0.76 -18.36 1.85
C SER A 144 -0.72 -16.83 1.68
N PHE A 145 -1.71 -16.22 1.02
CA PHE A 145 -1.79 -14.75 0.93
C PHE A 145 -2.05 -14.08 2.29
N GLN A 146 -2.83 -14.73 3.16
CA GLN A 146 -3.15 -14.22 4.50
C GLN A 146 -1.91 -14.16 5.40
N ALA A 147 -0.94 -15.06 5.19
CA ALA A 147 0.32 -15.08 5.94
C ALA A 147 1.20 -13.84 5.73
N MET A 148 0.88 -12.99 4.74
CA MET A 148 1.59 -11.73 4.50
C MET A 148 1.07 -10.55 5.32
N GLU A 149 -0.09 -10.65 5.97
CA GLU A 149 -0.67 -9.50 6.69
C GLU A 149 0.23 -9.01 7.82
N GLU A 150 0.67 -9.91 8.70
CA GLU A 150 1.48 -9.52 9.85
C GLU A 150 2.88 -9.03 9.46
N PRO A 151 3.60 -9.65 8.49
CA PRO A 151 4.82 -9.06 7.92
C PRO A 151 4.61 -7.66 7.32
N PHE A 152 3.48 -7.44 6.63
CA PHE A 152 3.15 -6.14 6.06
C PHE A 152 2.90 -5.10 7.16
N MET A 153 2.12 -5.45 8.18
CA MET A 153 1.84 -4.58 9.32
C MET A 153 3.08 -4.27 10.14
N PHE A 154 3.98 -5.25 10.32
CA PHE A 154 5.28 -5.05 10.95
C PHE A 154 6.09 -4.00 10.19
N MET A 155 6.22 -4.14 8.86
CA MET A 155 6.93 -3.17 8.03
C MET A 155 6.34 -1.76 8.17
N VAL A 156 5.01 -1.62 8.11
CA VAL A 156 4.35 -0.32 8.26
C VAL A 156 4.65 0.30 9.62
N LYS A 157 4.60 -0.49 10.71
CA LYS A 157 4.91 -0.03 12.07
C LYS A 157 6.34 0.48 12.18
N GLU A 158 7.31 -0.29 11.69
CA GLU A 158 8.73 0.07 11.75
C GLU A 158 9.06 1.32 10.92
N ILE A 159 8.41 1.51 9.77
CA ILE A 159 8.64 2.69 8.92
C ILE A 159 7.98 3.94 9.48
N LEU A 160 6.78 3.81 10.06
CA LEU A 160 6.04 4.95 10.60
C LEU A 160 6.52 5.37 11.98
N GLN A 161 7.08 4.44 12.77
CA GLN A 161 7.57 4.66 14.14
C GLN A 161 6.52 5.40 14.97
N ASP A 162 6.84 6.58 15.51
CA ASP A 162 5.94 7.39 16.34
C ASP A 162 4.64 7.82 15.63
N ARG A 163 4.59 7.76 14.30
CA ARG A 163 3.38 8.06 13.52
C ARG A 163 2.44 6.86 13.39
N PHE A 164 2.88 5.66 13.79
CA PHE A 164 2.03 4.48 13.84
C PHE A 164 1.10 4.57 15.07
N ASN A 165 -0.18 4.75 14.82
CA ASN A 165 -1.23 4.80 15.83
C ASN A 165 -2.41 3.92 15.42
N GLU A 166 -3.43 3.81 16.28
CA GLU A 166 -4.62 2.98 16.01
C GLU A 166 -5.31 3.30 14.68
N LYS A 167 -5.32 4.59 14.29
CA LYS A 167 -5.85 5.00 12.99
C LYS A 167 -5.01 4.48 11.84
N ALA A 168 -3.69 4.64 11.90
CA ALA A 168 -2.78 4.10 10.88
C ALA A 168 -2.93 2.57 10.77
N GLU A 169 -2.93 1.87 11.91
CA GLU A 169 -3.13 0.42 11.95
C GLU A 169 -4.45 0.00 11.29
N GLY A 170 -5.57 0.60 11.71
CA GLY A 170 -6.89 0.27 11.18
C GLY A 170 -7.01 0.54 9.68
N LEU A 171 -6.40 1.61 9.17
CA LEU A 171 -6.39 1.92 7.75
C LEU A 171 -5.58 0.89 6.95
N PHE A 172 -4.38 0.54 7.42
CA PHE A 172 -3.52 -0.43 6.72
C PHE A 172 -4.07 -1.85 6.76
N ARG A 173 -4.73 -2.27 7.85
CA ARG A 173 -5.45 -3.55 7.89
C ARG A 173 -6.60 -3.56 6.88
N LYS A 174 -7.44 -2.53 6.85
CA LYS A 174 -8.52 -2.41 5.84
C LYS A 174 -7.98 -2.49 4.40
N PHE A 175 -6.89 -1.77 4.13
CA PHE A 175 -6.22 -1.80 2.84
C PHE A 175 -5.66 -3.19 2.48
N PHE A 176 -4.98 -3.85 3.42
CA PHE A 176 -4.48 -5.21 3.19
C PHE A 176 -5.62 -6.19 2.93
N GLN A 177 -6.71 -6.11 3.69
CA GLN A 177 -7.89 -6.96 3.50
C GLN A 177 -8.56 -6.72 2.14
N PHE A 178 -8.61 -5.47 1.66
CA PHE A 178 -9.02 -5.15 0.29
C PHE A 178 -8.12 -5.85 -0.74
N CYS A 179 -6.79 -5.75 -0.60
CA CYS A 179 -5.84 -6.43 -1.47
C CYS A 179 -6.03 -7.95 -1.44
N LEU A 180 -6.09 -8.53 -0.24
CA LEU A 180 -6.23 -9.96 0.01
C LEU A 180 -7.47 -10.52 -0.67
N LYS A 181 -8.64 -9.87 -0.48
CA LYS A 181 -9.91 -10.27 -1.08
C LYS A 181 -9.78 -10.49 -2.59
N TYR A 182 -9.28 -9.48 -3.32
CA TYR A 182 -9.23 -9.56 -4.78
C TYR A 182 -8.07 -10.43 -5.30
N MET A 183 -6.97 -10.57 -4.55
CA MET A 183 -5.95 -11.58 -4.85
C MET A 183 -6.51 -13.00 -4.72
N VAL A 184 -7.25 -13.29 -3.65
CA VAL A 184 -7.89 -14.60 -3.45
C VAL A 184 -8.97 -14.88 -4.49
N GLU A 185 -9.79 -13.88 -4.83
CA GLU A 185 -10.76 -14.00 -5.94
C GLU A 185 -10.07 -14.37 -7.26
N GLY A 186 -8.97 -13.69 -7.61
CA GLY A 186 -8.23 -13.99 -8.83
C GLY A 186 -7.45 -15.31 -8.80
N TYR A 187 -7.08 -15.78 -7.61
CA TYR A 187 -6.45 -17.08 -7.43
C TYR A 187 -7.47 -18.23 -7.55
N ASN A 188 -8.68 -18.04 -7.05
CA ASN A 188 -9.75 -19.07 -7.06
C ASN A 188 -10.55 -19.09 -8.37
N GLY A 189 -10.60 -17.98 -9.12
CA GLY A 189 -11.22 -17.90 -10.45
C GLY A 189 -10.36 -18.56 -11.52
#